data_AF-A0A8T7EA49-F1
#
_entry.id   AF-A0A8T7EA49-F1
#
_cell.length_a   1.000
_cell.length_b   1.000
_cell.length_c   1.000
_cell.angle_alpha   90.00
_cell.angle_beta   90.00
_cell.angle_gamma   90.00
#
_symmetry.space_group_name_H-M   'P 1'
#
loop_
_entity.id
_entity.type
_entity.pdbx_description
1 polymer ?
#
loop_
_entity_poly.entity_id
_entity_poly.type
_entity_poly.pdbx_seq_one_letter_code
_entity_poly.pdbx_strand_id
1 'polypeptide(L)'
;MESYTFAELLRSFMSREGITQAELARMIGKQRSTIGNWYSGETKPRQREEVLKVTNALYLSEEDTDRLLVAAGYAAEYSHPTPERYEPNPALPGPIPTELPEPRTRFFMGR
;
A
#
# COMPACT_ATOMS: atom_id res chain seq x y z
N MET A 1 -12.64 -22.10 1.82
CA MET A 1 -11.73 -20.94 1.73
C MET A 1 -11.94 -20.33 0.36
N GLU A 2 -12.72 -19.27 0.29
CA GLU A 2 -13.01 -18.62 -0.99
C GLU A 2 -11.71 -17.97 -1.49
N SER A 3 -11.18 -18.53 -2.59
CA SER A 3 -9.95 -18.05 -3.21
C SER A 3 -10.33 -16.91 -4.16
N TYR A 4 -10.41 -15.68 -3.65
CA TYR A 4 -10.71 -14.52 -4.49
C TYR A 4 -9.60 -14.32 -5.53
N THR A 5 -9.99 -14.08 -6.77
CA THR A 5 -9.03 -13.81 -7.84
C THR A 5 -8.48 -12.40 -7.73
N PHE A 6 -7.31 -12.15 -8.32
CA PHE A 6 -6.71 -10.82 -8.42
C PHE A 6 -7.70 -9.77 -8.94
N ALA A 7 -8.50 -10.15 -9.95
CA ALA A 7 -9.51 -9.28 -10.56
C ALA A 7 -10.60 -8.85 -9.56
N GLU A 8 -11.08 -9.78 -8.73
CA GLU A 8 -12.12 -9.50 -7.74
C GLU A 8 -11.62 -8.61 -6.60
N LEU A 9 -10.39 -8.87 -6.13
CA LEU A 9 -9.74 -8.01 -5.14
C LEU A 9 -9.51 -6.61 -5.70
N LEU A 10 -8.93 -6.52 -6.90
CA LEU A 10 -8.71 -5.25 -7.58
C LEU A 10 -10.01 -4.45 -7.73
N ARG A 11 -11.10 -5.11 -8.14
CA ARG A 11 -12.41 -4.49 -8.27
C ARG A 11 -12.96 -3.98 -6.95
N SER A 12 -12.82 -4.76 -5.88
CA SER A 12 -13.26 -4.37 -4.54
C SER A 12 -12.49 -3.16 -4.02
N PHE A 13 -11.16 -3.16 -4.19
CA PHE A 13 -10.30 -2.06 -3.79
C PHE A 13 -10.55 -0.79 -4.60
N MET A 14 -10.66 -0.90 -5.92
CA MET A 14 -11.01 0.23 -6.78
C MET A 14 -12.37 0.83 -6.42
N SER A 15 -13.36 -0.02 -6.10
CA SER A 15 -14.69 0.44 -5.69
C SER A 15 -14.67 1.14 -4.32
N ARG A 16 -13.79 0.71 -3.40
CA ARG A 16 -13.62 1.31 -2.08
C ARG A 16 -12.96 2.68 -2.16
N GLU A 17 -11.91 2.81 -2.98
CA GLU A 17 -11.19 4.07 -3.21
C GLU A 17 -11.91 5.01 -4.19
N GLY A 18 -12.89 4.52 -4.94
CA GLY A 18 -13.59 5.29 -5.98
C GLY A 18 -12.74 5.54 -7.23
N ILE A 19 -11.67 4.77 -7.43
CA ILE A 19 -10.73 4.93 -8.54
C ILE A 19 -11.23 4.15 -9.77
N THR A 20 -11.22 4.80 -10.93
CA THR A 20 -11.61 4.16 -12.19
C THR A 20 -10.43 3.48 -12.88
N GLN A 21 -10.68 2.52 -13.77
CA GLN A 21 -9.63 1.83 -14.55
C GLN A 21 -8.78 2.81 -15.37
N ALA A 22 -9.37 3.93 -15.82
CA ALA A 22 -8.67 4.97 -16.57
C ALA A 22 -7.67 5.72 -15.68
N GLU A 23 -8.11 6.07 -14.46
CA GLU A 23 -7.29 6.79 -13.51
C GLU A 23 -6.15 5.88 -13.02
N LEU A 24 -6.45 4.62 -12.69
CA LEU A 24 -5.43 3.64 -12.32
C LEU A 24 -4.39 3.47 -13.43
N ALA A 25 -4.82 3.34 -14.69
CA ALA A 25 -3.93 3.26 -15.84
C ALA A 25 -3.01 4.50 -15.94
N ARG A 26 -3.57 5.69 -15.70
CA ARG A 26 -2.84 6.96 -15.74
C ARG A 26 -1.84 7.09 -14.60
N MET A 27 -2.20 6.66 -13.40
CA MET A 27 -1.33 6.67 -12.21
C MET A 27 -0.14 5.74 -12.37
N ILE A 28 -0.34 4.53 -12.88
CA ILE A 28 0.75 3.56 -13.07
C ILE A 28 1.51 3.71 -14.40
N GLY A 29 1.03 4.59 -15.30
CA GLY A 29 1.60 4.79 -16.63
C GLY A 29 1.42 3.61 -17.58
N LYS A 30 0.31 2.87 -17.46
CA LYS A 30 -0.03 1.73 -18.35
C LYS A 30 -1.20 2.04 -19.27
N GLN A 31 -1.37 1.19 -20.28
CA GLN A 31 -2.52 1.27 -21.15
C GLN A 31 -3.80 0.81 -20.43
N ARG A 32 -4.90 1.51 -20.71
CA ARG A 32 -6.23 1.18 -20.18
C ARG A 32 -6.66 -0.25 -20.54
N SER A 33 -6.28 -0.72 -21.73
CA SER A 33 -6.54 -2.10 -22.17
C SER A 33 -5.84 -3.13 -21.29
N THR A 34 -4.63 -2.84 -20.81
CA THR A 34 -3.92 -3.71 -19.85
C THR A 34 -4.66 -3.81 -18.53
N ILE A 35 -5.12 -2.66 -18.00
CA ILE A 35 -5.93 -2.64 -16.77
C ILE A 35 -7.27 -3.35 -16.97
N GLY A 36 -7.92 -3.17 -18.12
CA GLY A 36 -9.17 -3.87 -18.46
C GLY A 36 -8.98 -5.38 -18.45
N ASN A 37 -7.91 -5.89 -19.05
CA ASN A 37 -7.60 -7.33 -19.03
C ASN A 37 -7.31 -7.85 -17.61
N TRP A 38 -6.68 -7.03 -16.76
CA TRP A 38 -6.45 -7.38 -15.36
C TRP A 38 -7.75 -7.39 -14.56
N TYR A 39 -8.65 -6.44 -14.86
CA TYR A 39 -9.95 -6.30 -14.21
C TYR A 39 -10.93 -7.42 -14.61
N SER A 40 -10.84 -7.92 -15.84
CA SER A 40 -11.61 -9.09 -16.28
C SER A 40 -10.98 -10.42 -15.86
N GLY A 41 -9.73 -10.41 -15.36
CA GLY A 41 -8.98 -11.62 -15.03
C GLY A 41 -8.44 -12.39 -16.23
N GLU A 42 -8.55 -11.85 -17.45
CA GLU A 42 -7.99 -12.42 -18.68
C GLU A 42 -6.47 -12.46 -18.67
N THR A 43 -5.84 -11.46 -18.06
CA THR A 43 -4.39 -11.35 -17.99
C THR A 43 -3.97 -11.04 -16.56
N LYS A 44 -2.92 -11.73 -16.09
CA LYS A 44 -2.30 -11.42 -14.80
C LYS A 44 -1.08 -10.51 -15.01
N PRO A 45 -0.76 -9.63 -14.06
CA PRO A 45 0.47 -8.85 -14.12
C PRO A 45 1.67 -9.79 -14.18
N ARG A 46 2.52 -9.62 -15.20
CA ARG A 46 3.73 -10.45 -15.44
C ARG A 46 4.88 -10.15 -14.49
N GLN A 47 4.83 -9.00 -13.82
CA GLN A 47 5.90 -8.55 -12.94
C GLN A 47 5.29 -8.09 -11.62
N ARG A 48 5.98 -8.39 -10.52
CA ARG A 48 5.60 -7.91 -9.17
C ARG A 48 5.57 -6.38 -9.09
N GLU A 49 6.44 -5.68 -9.82
CA GLU A 49 6.48 -4.21 -9.84
C GLU A 49 5.18 -3.59 -10.37
N GLU A 50 4.50 -4.28 -11.29
CA GLU A 50 3.20 -3.82 -11.79
C GLU A 50 2.13 -3.92 -10.71
N VAL A 51 2.20 -4.97 -9.90
CA VAL A 51 1.33 -5.14 -8.73
C VAL A 51 1.60 -4.04 -7.71
N LEU A 52 2.88 -3.78 -7.40
CA LEU A 52 3.26 -2.73 -6.44
C LEU A 52 2.86 -1.33 -6.90
N LYS A 53 2.93 -1.04 -8.20
CA LYS A 53 2.42 0.24 -8.72
C LYS A 53 0.93 0.38 -8.53
N VAL A 54 0.17 -0.71 -8.73
CA VAL A 54 -1.28 -0.71 -8.49
C VAL A 54 -1.60 -0.50 -7.02
N THR A 55 -0.90 -1.20 -6.12
CA THR A 55 -1.14 -1.06 -4.67
C THR A 55 -0.75 0.32 -4.17
N ASN A 56 0.35 0.89 -4.68
CA ASN A 56 0.78 2.25 -4.39
C ASN A 56 -0.21 3.30 -4.92
N ALA A 57 -0.70 3.13 -6.15
CA ALA A 57 -1.69 4.04 -6.75
C ALA A 57 -3.05 4.02 -6.01
N LEU A 58 -3.41 2.88 -5.42
CA LEU A 58 -4.64 2.70 -4.63
C LEU A 58 -4.41 2.98 -3.13
N TYR A 59 -3.22 3.43 -2.73
CA TYR A 59 -2.83 3.65 -1.32
C TYR A 59 -3.25 2.48 -0.40
N LEU A 60 -3.07 1.25 -0.88
CA LEU A 60 -3.49 0.06 -0.15
C LEU A 60 -2.62 -0.15 1.09
N SER A 61 -3.26 -0.64 2.16
CA SER A 61 -2.55 -1.08 3.36
C SER A 61 -1.61 -2.24 3.03
N GLU A 62 -0.62 -2.47 3.89
CA GLU A 62 0.33 -3.58 3.77
C GLU A 62 -0.40 -4.93 3.67
N GLU A 63 -1.47 -5.12 4.44
CA GLU A 63 -2.32 -6.32 4.38
C GLU A 63 -3.05 -6.49 3.04
N ASP A 64 -3.58 -5.40 2.48
CA ASP A 64 -4.32 -5.43 1.21
C ASP A 64 -3.36 -5.66 0.03
N THR A 65 -2.15 -5.08 0.13
CA THR A 65 -1.03 -5.31 -0.80
C THR A 65 -0.63 -6.78 -0.81
N ASP A 66 -0.50 -7.39 0.37
CA ASP A 66 -0.14 -8.79 0.53
C ASP A 66 -1.19 -9.72 -0.09
N ARG A 67 -2.47 -9.47 0.21
CA ARG A 67 -3.61 -10.21 -0.37
C ARG A 67 -3.61 -10.14 -1.89
N LEU A 68 -3.33 -8.97 -2.44
CA LEU A 68 -3.34 -8.76 -3.89
C LEU A 68 -2.11 -9.40 -4.57
N LEU A 69 -0.93 -9.38 -3.93
CA LEU A 69 0.28 -10.11 -4.37
C LEU A 69 0.06 -11.62 -4.37
N VAL A 70 -0.47 -12.18 -3.28
CA VAL A 70 -0.76 -13.61 -3.14
C VAL A 70 -1.79 -14.05 -4.19
N ALA A 71 -2.84 -13.27 -4.43
CA ALA A 71 -3.84 -13.56 -5.45
C ALA A 71 -3.27 -13.49 -6.89
N ALA A 72 -2.25 -12.66 -7.12
CA ALA A 72 -1.51 -12.64 -8.38
C ALA A 72 -0.52 -13.81 -8.52
N GLY A 73 -0.27 -14.57 -7.45
CA GLY A 73 0.68 -15.68 -7.42
C GLY A 73 2.11 -15.27 -7.05
N TYR A 74 2.29 -14.07 -6.49
CA TYR A 74 3.57 -13.59 -5.97
C TYR A 74 3.67 -13.81 -4.46
N ALA A 75 4.90 -13.83 -3.95
CA ALA A 75 5.14 -13.86 -2.51
C ALA A 75 4.69 -12.54 -1.87
N ALA A 76 4.05 -12.67 -0.71
CA ALA A 76 3.78 -11.64 0.27
C ALA A 76 5.01 -10.73 0.48
N GLU A 77 4.91 -9.42 0.20
CA GLU A 77 6.03 -8.49 0.37
C GLU A 77 6.22 -8.10 1.84
N TYR A 78 5.11 -8.02 2.59
CA TYR A 78 5.07 -7.61 3.99
C TYR A 78 4.65 -8.75 4.91
N SER A 79 5.01 -10.00 4.56
CA SER A 79 4.71 -11.17 5.37
C SER A 79 5.36 -11.04 6.75
N HIS A 80 4.62 -10.45 7.70
CA HIS A 80 4.90 -10.50 9.12
C HIS A 80 4.22 -11.75 9.67
N PRO A 81 4.94 -12.85 9.93
CA PRO A 81 4.37 -13.98 10.63
C PRO A 81 4.17 -13.57 12.10
N THR A 82 3.05 -12.95 12.46
CA THR A 82 2.17 -13.34 13.58
C THR A 82 1.20 -12.21 13.99
N PRO A 83 -0.04 -12.58 14.39
CA PRO A 83 -1.04 -11.68 14.94
C PRO A 83 -0.76 -11.45 16.42
N GLU A 84 0.26 -10.67 16.76
CA GLU A 84 0.30 -10.06 18.07
C GLU A 84 -0.44 -8.74 17.94
N ARG A 85 -1.73 -8.78 18.31
CA ARG A 85 -2.50 -7.67 18.88
C ARG A 85 -1.90 -6.31 18.54
N TYR A 86 -2.52 -5.57 17.61
CA TYR A 86 -2.20 -4.16 17.35
C TYR A 86 -2.30 -3.36 18.66
N GLU A 87 -1.24 -3.38 19.47
CA GLU A 87 -0.99 -2.41 20.51
C GLU A 87 -0.67 -1.12 19.77
N PRO A 88 -1.37 -0.01 20.05
CA PRO A 88 -0.99 1.27 19.48
C PRO A 88 0.44 1.57 19.95
N ASN A 89 1.43 1.40 19.06
CA ASN A 89 2.77 1.89 19.29
C ASN A 89 2.72 3.41 19.07
N PRO A 90 2.85 4.26 20.10
CA PRO A 90 2.82 5.72 19.96
C PRO A 90 4.08 6.28 19.28
N ALA A 91 4.92 5.45 18.68
CA ALA A 91 6.19 5.83 18.10
C ALA A 91 6.38 5.27 16.67
N LEU A 92 5.55 5.70 15.73
CA LEU A 92 6.09 6.03 14.41
C LEU A 92 6.22 7.55 14.34
N PRO A 93 7.46 8.09 14.30
CA PRO A 93 7.65 9.52 14.16
C PRO A 93 7.11 9.94 12.79
N GLY A 94 6.17 10.88 12.80
CA GLY A 94 5.80 11.62 11.61
C GLY A 94 7.03 12.27 10.94
N PRO A 95 6.87 12.76 9.71
CA PRO A 95 7.98 13.31 8.92
C PRO A 95 8.69 14.40 9.73
N ILE A 96 10.01 14.28 9.93
CA ILE A 96 10.82 15.28 10.64
C ILE A 96 10.69 16.62 9.89
N PRO A 97 10.04 17.66 10.46
CA PRO A 97 10.16 19.01 9.94
C PRO A 97 11.40 19.62 10.56
N THR A 98 12.46 19.63 9.77
CA THR A 98 13.67 20.44 9.88
C THR A 98 13.38 21.85 10.39
N GLU A 99 13.65 22.20 11.66
CA GLU A 99 14.10 23.53 12.13
C GLU A 99 14.89 23.42 13.46
N LEU A 100 16.21 23.56 13.36
CA LEU A 100 17.21 23.83 14.42
C LEU A 100 17.12 25.34 14.83
N PRO A 101 17.82 25.86 15.88
CA PRO A 101 18.05 25.41 17.25
C PRO A 101 17.63 26.45 18.33
N GLU A 102 17.47 25.95 19.57
CA GLU A 102 17.46 26.56 20.92
C GLU A 102 17.49 28.10 21.13
N PRO A 103 16.67 28.63 22.06
CA PRO A 103 17.09 29.72 22.94
C PRO A 103 17.49 29.16 24.31
N ARG A 104 18.81 29.21 24.55
CA ARG A 104 19.42 29.20 25.89
C ARG A 104 18.59 30.03 26.88
N THR A 105 18.08 29.41 27.93
CA THR A 105 17.81 30.05 29.23
C THR A 105 17.94 28.96 30.27
N ARG A 106 19.14 28.72 30.82
CA ARG A 106 19.73 29.37 32.02
C ARG A 106 18.86 29.13 33.27
N PHE A 107 19.54 28.84 34.38
CA PHE A 107 19.14 28.85 35.81
C PHE A 107 19.44 27.51 36.50
N PHE A 108 20.61 27.38 37.12
CA PHE A 108 20.98 27.75 38.52
C PHE A 108 20.79 26.53 39.45
N MET A 109 21.90 25.99 39.98
CA MET A 109 22.36 26.17 41.38
C MET A 109 21.60 25.23 42.33
N GLY A 110 22.19 24.46 43.23
CA GLY A 110 23.53 24.34 43.75
C GLY A 110 23.42 23.57 45.08
N ARG A 111 24.60 23.34 45.67
CA ARG A 111 24.87 22.89 47.03
C ARG A 111 25.11 21.39 47.24
#